data_AF-A0A955ZLA5-F1
#
_entry.id   AF-A0A955ZLA5-F1
#
_cell.length_a   1.000
_cell.length_b   1.000
_cell.length_c   1.000
_cell.angle_alpha   90.00
_cell.angle_beta   90.00
_cell.angle_gamma   90.00
#
_symmetry.space_group_name_H-M   'P 1'
#
loop_
_entity.id
_entity.type
_entity.pdbx_description
1 polymer ?
#
loop_
_entity_poly.entity_id
_entity_poly.type
_entity_poly.pdbx_seq_one_letter_code
_entity_poly.pdbx_strand_id
1 'polypeptide(L)'
;MDGGMDASEDGGGDAAAEAGNCVIGSVSSAATSGSPSVFSAPVYFDNGADLPAGSYVVTYEDGCVKYATSQPWTVNAYSETGCCQWWMIGDSPADTKFELPGTTGYAVGSGAYANFSECVSASLQSTPIQFQHAGGKLGIWLKDDYYGDNVPGEGGNNPKWKLERVGPCSN
;
A
#
# COMPACT_ATOMS: atom_id res chain seq x y z
N MET A 1 65.37 16.75 -25.21
CA MET A 1 64.38 17.61 -25.90
C MET A 1 63.68 16.67 -26.86
N ASP A 2 62.44 16.23 -26.70
CA ASP A 2 61.36 16.40 -25.72
C ASP A 2 60.67 15.03 -25.69
N GLY A 3 60.29 14.47 -24.54
CA GLY A 3 59.20 14.97 -23.72
C GLY A 3 57.97 14.15 -24.08
N GLY A 4 57.80 13.00 -23.40
CA GLY A 4 56.63 12.15 -23.54
C GLY A 4 55.36 12.86 -23.07
N MET A 5 54.27 12.66 -23.81
CA MET A 5 52.93 13.02 -23.37
C MET A 5 52.15 11.73 -23.17
N ASP A 6 52.07 11.39 -21.89
CA ASP A 6 51.09 10.50 -21.29
C ASP A 6 49.73 11.19 -21.38
N ALA A 7 48.74 10.51 -21.95
CA ALA A 7 47.34 10.91 -21.88
C ALA A 7 46.60 9.82 -21.12
N SER A 8 46.75 9.86 -19.79
CA SER A 8 45.86 9.20 -18.85
C SER A 8 44.49 9.89 -18.92
N GLU A 9 43.55 9.30 -19.65
CA GLU A 9 42.13 9.63 -19.54
C GLU A 9 41.58 9.02 -18.23
N ASP A 10 41.80 9.73 -17.13
CA ASP A 10 41.02 9.58 -15.90
C ASP A 10 39.63 10.19 -16.13
N GLY A 11 38.80 9.45 -16.86
CA GLY A 11 37.36 9.68 -16.99
C GLY A 11 36.60 9.05 -15.84
N GLY A 12 36.92 9.43 -14.60
CA GLY A 12 36.10 9.16 -13.42
C GLY A 12 34.81 9.96 -13.48
N GLY A 13 33.88 9.52 -14.33
CA GLY A 13 32.54 10.07 -14.45
C GLY A 13 31.59 9.33 -13.52
N ASP A 14 31.16 10.05 -12.49
CA ASP A 14 30.13 9.73 -11.51
C ASP A 14 29.20 8.57 -11.90
N ALA A 15 29.31 7.46 -11.16
CA ALA A 15 28.21 6.53 -11.05
C ALA A 15 27.03 7.30 -10.46
N ALA A 16 26.14 7.78 -11.31
CA ALA A 16 24.78 8.11 -10.92
C ALA A 16 24.25 6.85 -10.23
N ALA A 17 24.30 6.82 -8.90
CA ALA A 17 23.58 5.85 -8.11
C ALA A 17 22.13 6.00 -8.57
N GLU A 18 21.66 5.01 -9.32
CA GLU A 18 20.30 4.93 -9.84
C GLU A 18 19.36 5.46 -8.76
N ALA A 19 18.75 6.62 -9.01
CA ALA A 19 17.79 7.27 -8.13
C ALA A 19 16.46 6.51 -8.17
N GLY A 20 16.52 5.19 -8.06
CA GLY A 20 15.40 4.28 -8.01
C GLY A 20 14.88 4.19 -6.59
N ASN A 21 13.57 4.16 -6.45
CA ASN A 21 12.93 3.83 -5.19
C ASN A 21 13.23 2.36 -4.84
N CYS A 22 13.38 2.10 -3.54
CA CYS A 22 13.60 0.74 -3.04
C CYS A 22 12.25 0.07 -2.75
N VAL A 23 11.91 -1.00 -3.46
CA VAL A 23 10.70 -1.77 -3.17
C VAL A 23 10.89 -2.53 -1.87
N ILE A 24 10.08 -2.21 -0.85
CA ILE A 24 10.05 -2.94 0.42
C ILE A 24 9.23 -4.22 0.27
N GLY A 25 8.10 -4.12 -0.42
CA GLY A 25 7.23 -5.25 -0.72
C GLY A 25 5.78 -4.83 -0.79
N SER A 26 4.90 -5.82 -0.88
CA SER A 26 3.46 -5.61 -0.92
C SER A 26 2.75 -6.45 0.12
N VAL A 27 1.63 -5.94 0.63
CA VAL A 27 0.81 -6.60 1.65
C VAL A 27 -0.67 -6.54 1.28
N SER A 28 -1.39 -7.56 1.71
CA SER A 28 -2.84 -7.69 1.62
C SER A 28 -3.33 -8.54 2.80
N SER A 29 -4.61 -8.41 3.16
CA SER A 29 -5.21 -9.30 4.15
C SER A 29 -5.31 -10.74 3.63
N ALA A 30 -5.02 -11.69 4.50
CA ALA A 30 -5.19 -13.13 4.23
C ALA A 30 -6.64 -13.61 4.45
N ALA A 31 -7.61 -12.71 4.61
CA ALA A 31 -9.00 -13.07 4.81
C ALA A 31 -9.57 -13.85 3.63
N THR A 32 -10.35 -14.89 3.95
CA THR A 32 -11.01 -15.76 2.98
C THR A 32 -12.49 -15.85 3.31
N SER A 33 -13.29 -16.45 2.43
CA SER A 33 -14.73 -16.61 2.65
C SER A 33 -15.04 -17.49 3.86
N GLY A 34 -14.12 -18.40 4.24
CA GLY A 34 -14.23 -19.21 5.44
C GLY A 34 -13.72 -18.53 6.72
N SER A 35 -13.06 -17.38 6.61
CA SER A 35 -12.43 -16.67 7.73
C SER A 35 -12.40 -15.14 7.53
N PRO A 36 -13.56 -14.49 7.36
CA PRO A 36 -13.63 -13.04 7.11
C PRO A 36 -13.17 -12.23 8.32
N SER A 37 -13.29 -12.75 9.55
CA SER A 37 -12.78 -12.08 10.77
C SER A 37 -11.27 -11.79 10.71
N VAL A 38 -10.50 -12.48 9.87
CA VAL A 38 -9.07 -12.21 9.65
C VAL A 38 -8.83 -10.80 9.08
N PHE A 39 -9.85 -10.15 8.51
CA PHE A 39 -9.77 -8.74 8.14
C PHE A 39 -9.38 -7.83 9.32
N SER A 40 -9.68 -8.19 10.57
CA SER A 40 -9.32 -7.38 11.74
C SER A 40 -7.84 -7.46 12.12
N ALA A 41 -7.07 -8.38 11.52
CA ALA A 41 -5.67 -8.58 11.83
C ALA A 41 -4.80 -7.61 11.02
N PRO A 42 -3.92 -6.83 11.68
CA PRO A 42 -2.92 -6.04 10.97
C PRO A 42 -2.00 -6.91 10.12
N VAL A 43 -1.59 -6.39 8.96
CA VAL A 43 -0.58 -7.01 8.10
C VAL A 43 0.55 -6.02 7.86
N TYR A 44 1.76 -6.40 8.25
CA TYR A 44 2.92 -5.51 8.21
C TYR A 44 3.78 -5.71 6.97
N PHE A 45 4.33 -4.61 6.46
CA PHE A 45 5.38 -4.65 5.44
C PHE A 45 6.67 -5.25 6.02
N ASP A 46 7.55 -5.73 5.15
CA ASP A 46 8.83 -6.34 5.52
C ASP A 46 8.71 -7.41 6.63
N ASN A 47 7.62 -8.18 6.61
CA ASN A 47 7.29 -9.19 7.62
C ASN A 47 7.25 -8.65 9.06
N GLY A 48 6.98 -7.35 9.25
CA GLY A 48 6.92 -6.71 10.56
C GLY A 48 8.29 -6.28 11.11
N ALA A 49 9.35 -6.27 10.30
CA ALA A 49 10.61 -5.67 10.67
C ALA A 49 10.51 -4.13 10.78
N ASP A 50 11.41 -3.54 11.56
CA ASP A 50 11.50 -2.09 11.66
C ASP A 50 12.11 -1.51 10.38
N LEU A 51 11.40 -0.55 9.78
CA LEU A 51 11.87 0.19 8.63
C LEU A 51 12.64 1.44 9.09
N PRO A 52 13.67 1.87 8.34
CA PRO A 52 14.43 3.07 8.68
C PRO A 52 13.58 4.34 8.52
N ALA A 53 13.96 5.41 9.20
CA ALA A 53 13.39 6.73 8.96
C ALA A 53 13.63 7.17 7.51
N GLY A 54 12.67 7.88 6.93
CA GLY A 54 12.79 8.43 5.58
C GLY A 54 11.46 8.64 4.88
N SER A 55 11.55 9.00 3.60
CA SER A 55 10.38 9.19 2.74
C SER A 55 9.96 7.86 2.12
N TYR A 56 8.67 7.59 2.11
CA TYR A 56 8.07 6.39 1.52
C TYR A 56 6.90 6.77 0.61
N VAL A 57 6.59 5.89 -0.33
CA VAL A 57 5.40 5.94 -1.17
C VAL A 57 4.63 4.64 -1.00
N VAL A 58 3.34 4.76 -0.71
CA VAL A 58 2.40 3.63 -0.75
C VAL A 58 1.49 3.75 -1.96
N THR A 59 1.40 2.66 -2.72
CA THR A 59 0.64 2.58 -3.98
C THR A 59 -0.34 1.42 -3.91
N TYR A 60 -1.56 1.63 -4.41
CA TYR A 60 -2.54 0.55 -4.56
C TYR A 60 -2.10 -0.44 -5.64
N GLU A 61 -2.10 -1.72 -5.25
CA GLU A 61 -1.88 -2.96 -6.00
C GLU A 61 -3.03 -3.42 -6.89
N ASP A 62 -4.05 -3.89 -6.19
CA ASP A 62 -5.08 -4.78 -6.67
C ASP A 62 -6.12 -4.99 -5.56
N GLY A 63 -7.23 -5.61 -5.91
CA GLY A 63 -8.22 -6.13 -4.99
C GLY A 63 -9.21 -5.12 -4.43
N CYS A 64 -10.44 -5.60 -4.27
CA CYS A 64 -11.53 -4.90 -3.60
C CYS A 64 -12.21 -5.83 -2.59
N VAL A 65 -12.97 -5.27 -1.66
CA VAL A 65 -13.82 -6.05 -0.74
C VAL A 65 -15.27 -5.62 -0.89
N LYS A 66 -16.16 -6.40 -0.28
CA LYS A 66 -17.47 -5.88 0.15
C LYS A 66 -17.51 -5.86 1.66
N TYR A 67 -18.09 -4.82 2.24
CA TYR A 67 -18.32 -4.71 3.67
C TYR A 67 -19.64 -5.37 4.13
N ALA A 68 -20.35 -6.01 3.20
CA ALA A 68 -21.43 -6.97 3.42
C ALA A 68 -21.78 -7.62 2.07
N THR A 69 -22.40 -8.81 2.07
CA THR A 69 -22.83 -9.50 0.84
C THR A 69 -23.71 -8.65 -0.07
N SER A 70 -24.56 -7.78 0.50
CA SER A 70 -25.46 -6.88 -0.23
C SER A 70 -24.80 -5.59 -0.73
N GLN A 71 -23.57 -5.31 -0.32
CA GLN A 71 -22.86 -4.08 -0.69
C GLN A 71 -22.10 -4.22 -2.02
N PRO A 72 -21.85 -3.11 -2.72
CA PRO A 72 -20.97 -3.09 -3.89
C PRO A 72 -19.50 -3.28 -3.51
N TRP A 73 -18.65 -3.48 -4.52
CA TRP A 73 -17.20 -3.58 -4.37
C TRP A 73 -16.58 -2.20 -4.20
N THR A 74 -15.68 -2.08 -3.24
CA THR A 74 -14.87 -0.89 -2.99
C THR A 74 -13.59 -1.27 -2.25
N VAL A 75 -12.62 -0.36 -2.16
CA VAL A 75 -11.50 -0.51 -1.22
C VAL A 75 -11.94 0.01 0.16
N ASN A 76 -12.46 1.23 0.22
CA ASN A 76 -12.94 1.89 1.44
C ASN A 76 -14.44 2.20 1.31
N ALA A 77 -15.25 2.04 2.35
CA ALA A 77 -16.70 2.26 2.27
C ALA A 77 -17.15 3.66 2.72
N TYR A 78 -16.65 4.17 3.84
CA TYR A 78 -17.13 5.43 4.43
C TYR A 78 -15.97 6.32 4.87
N SER A 79 -15.69 7.38 4.11
CA SER A 79 -14.66 8.37 4.45
C SER A 79 -15.02 9.26 5.65
N GLU A 80 -16.30 9.50 5.89
CA GLU A 80 -16.76 10.51 6.86
C GLU A 80 -16.99 9.96 8.27
N THR A 81 -17.25 8.65 8.39
CA THR A 81 -17.56 8.01 9.68
C THR A 81 -16.31 7.47 10.37
N GLY A 82 -15.20 7.38 9.63
CA GLY A 82 -13.97 6.76 10.09
C GLY A 82 -14.07 5.25 10.29
N CYS A 83 -15.16 4.59 9.88
CA CYS A 83 -15.27 3.12 9.80
C CYS A 83 -15.08 2.66 8.38
N CYS A 84 -14.70 1.39 8.27
CA CYS A 84 -14.90 0.57 7.09
C CYS A 84 -13.91 1.03 6.01
N GLN A 85 -12.66 1.14 6.43
CA GLN A 85 -11.55 1.72 5.68
C GLN A 85 -10.26 1.01 6.03
N TRP A 86 -9.36 0.96 5.05
CA TRP A 86 -8.00 0.49 5.21
C TRP A 86 -7.10 1.63 5.64
N TRP A 87 -6.39 1.42 6.74
CA TRP A 87 -5.47 2.40 7.32
C TRP A 87 -4.03 1.95 7.18
N MET A 88 -3.16 2.90 6.86
CA MET A 88 -1.75 2.78 7.18
C MET A 88 -1.59 2.94 8.69
N ILE A 89 -0.83 2.02 9.30
CA ILE A 89 -0.55 2.01 10.73
C ILE A 89 0.95 1.91 11.00
N GLY A 90 1.39 2.37 12.17
CA GLY A 90 2.72 2.07 12.70
C GLY A 90 2.77 0.71 13.41
N ASP A 91 3.17 0.66 14.68
CA ASP A 91 3.33 -0.61 15.42
C ASP A 91 2.01 -1.33 15.72
N SER A 92 0.88 -0.62 15.78
CA SER A 92 -0.44 -1.21 16.03
C SER A 92 -1.58 -0.37 15.46
N PRO A 93 -2.83 -0.89 15.40
CA PRO A 93 -4.01 -0.10 15.04
C PRO A 93 -4.26 1.15 15.89
N ALA A 94 -3.66 1.26 17.08
CA ALA A 94 -3.75 2.49 17.87
C ALA A 94 -2.86 3.63 17.31
N ASP A 95 -1.92 3.31 16.42
CA ASP A 95 -1.02 4.24 15.74
C ASP A 95 -1.42 4.41 14.27
N THR A 96 -2.67 4.80 14.03
CA THR A 96 -3.17 5.10 12.68
C THR A 96 -2.49 6.35 12.10
N LYS A 97 -2.15 6.29 10.81
CA LYS A 97 -1.47 7.38 10.10
C LYS A 97 -2.41 8.08 9.13
N PHE A 98 -2.93 7.34 8.15
CA PHE A 98 -3.81 7.85 7.09
C PHE A 98 -4.55 6.70 6.39
N GLU A 99 -5.63 7.04 5.68
CA GLU A 99 -6.39 6.11 4.82
C GLU A 99 -5.56 5.72 3.59
N LEU A 100 -5.52 4.42 3.30
CA LEU A 100 -4.78 3.88 2.18
C LEU A 100 -5.46 4.21 0.84
N PRO A 101 -4.66 4.39 -0.24
CA PRO A 101 -5.20 4.74 -1.55
C PRO A 101 -6.08 3.62 -2.11
N GLY A 102 -7.16 4.02 -2.76
CA GLY A 102 -8.12 3.11 -3.39
C GLY A 102 -9.40 3.87 -3.71
N THR A 103 -10.41 3.15 -4.20
CA THR A 103 -11.76 3.70 -4.34
C THR A 103 -12.41 3.83 -2.96
N THR A 104 -13.20 4.89 -2.76
CA THR A 104 -13.90 5.14 -1.50
C THR A 104 -15.38 5.45 -1.75
N GLY A 105 -16.28 4.62 -1.20
CA GLY A 105 -17.72 4.80 -1.29
C GLY A 105 -18.51 3.53 -0.97
N TYR A 106 -19.81 3.69 -0.71
CA TYR A 106 -20.70 2.58 -0.31
C TYR A 106 -21.79 2.24 -1.34
N ALA A 107 -21.91 3.02 -2.41
CA ALA A 107 -22.95 2.88 -3.43
C ALA A 107 -22.37 2.93 -4.85
N VAL A 108 -22.99 2.17 -5.76
CA VAL A 108 -22.58 2.14 -7.18
C VAL A 108 -22.70 3.54 -7.78
N GLY A 109 -21.63 4.00 -8.44
CA GLY A 109 -21.56 5.34 -9.03
C GLY A 109 -21.22 6.45 -8.03
N SER A 110 -21.00 6.10 -6.76
CA SER A 110 -20.51 6.99 -5.71
C SER A 110 -19.28 6.39 -5.04
N GLY A 111 -18.28 6.04 -5.86
CA GLY A 111 -17.01 5.48 -5.38
C GLY A 111 -17.00 3.98 -5.11
N ALA A 112 -18.13 3.28 -5.23
CA ALA A 112 -18.19 1.82 -5.28
C ALA A 112 -18.70 1.31 -6.64
N TYR A 113 -18.55 0.01 -6.88
CA TYR A 113 -18.77 -0.61 -8.19
C TYR A 113 -19.54 -1.92 -8.08
N ALA A 114 -20.39 -2.19 -9.08
CA ALA A 114 -21.14 -3.44 -9.13
C ALA A 114 -20.23 -4.64 -9.44
N ASN A 115 -19.19 -4.42 -10.24
CA ASN A 115 -18.26 -5.44 -10.70
C ASN A 115 -16.90 -5.28 -10.01
N PHE A 116 -16.29 -6.41 -9.63
CA PHE A 116 -14.99 -6.42 -8.96
C PHE A 116 -13.89 -5.80 -9.84
N SER A 117 -13.83 -6.16 -11.13
CA SER A 117 -12.83 -5.66 -12.07
C SER A 117 -12.92 -4.15 -12.32
N GLU A 118 -14.12 -3.58 -12.30
CA GLU A 118 -14.33 -2.13 -12.41
C GLU A 118 -13.81 -1.42 -11.16
N CYS A 119 -14.07 -1.98 -9.98
CA CYS A 119 -13.52 -1.47 -8.72
C CYS A 119 -11.99 -1.46 -8.74
N VAL A 120 -11.37 -2.56 -9.15
CA VAL A 120 -9.91 -2.66 -9.25
C VAL A 120 -9.37 -1.65 -10.26
N SER A 121 -9.96 -1.58 -11.45
CA SER A 121 -9.53 -0.67 -12.52
C SER A 121 -9.61 0.80 -12.10
N ALA A 122 -10.65 1.18 -11.37
CA ALA A 122 -10.79 2.53 -10.83
C ALA A 122 -9.80 2.78 -9.68
N SER A 123 -9.57 1.81 -8.81
CA SER A 123 -8.65 1.94 -7.67
C SER A 123 -7.19 2.06 -8.11
N LEU A 124 -6.82 1.46 -9.25
CA LEU A 124 -5.51 1.66 -9.90
C LEU A 124 -5.24 3.11 -10.32
N GLN A 125 -6.27 3.95 -10.42
CA GLN A 125 -6.13 5.38 -10.73
C GLN A 125 -5.93 6.25 -9.48
N SER A 126 -6.04 5.66 -8.28
CA SER A 126 -5.85 6.40 -7.03
C SER A 126 -4.42 6.91 -6.91
N THR A 127 -4.27 8.17 -6.49
CA THR A 127 -2.96 8.79 -6.34
C THR A 127 -2.15 8.09 -5.24
N PRO A 128 -0.91 7.64 -5.52
CA PRO A 128 -0.01 7.14 -4.49
C PRO A 128 0.21 8.18 -3.40
N ILE A 129 0.34 7.73 -2.15
CA ILE A 129 0.58 8.63 -1.01
C ILE A 129 2.06 8.59 -0.68
N GLN A 130 2.74 9.74 -0.83
CA GLN A 130 4.09 9.95 -0.33
C GLN A 130 4.05 10.53 1.09
N PHE A 131 4.83 9.98 2.00
CA PHE A 131 4.85 10.40 3.40
C PHE A 131 6.24 10.26 4.04
N GLN A 132 6.45 10.93 5.17
CA GLN A 132 7.64 10.79 5.99
C GLN A 132 7.38 9.81 7.13
N HIS A 133 8.30 8.86 7.32
CA HIS A 133 8.28 7.89 8.41
C HIS A 133 9.45 8.18 9.37
N ALA A 134 9.16 8.15 10.67
CA ALA A 134 10.17 8.37 11.72
C ALA A 134 11.04 7.13 12.00
N GLY A 135 10.71 5.99 11.39
CA GLY A 135 11.33 4.68 11.65
C GLY A 135 10.43 3.79 12.52
N GLY A 136 10.69 2.48 12.46
CA GLY A 136 9.86 1.44 13.08
C GLY A 136 8.96 0.73 12.06
N LYS A 137 8.01 -0.06 12.53
CA LYS A 137 7.12 -0.83 11.66
C LYS A 137 6.14 0.04 10.87
N LEU A 138 5.75 -0.47 9.70
CA LEU A 138 4.61 0.01 8.94
C LEU A 138 3.74 -1.18 8.54
N GLY A 139 2.42 -1.00 8.61
CA GLY A 139 1.47 -2.02 8.21
C GLY A 139 0.16 -1.44 7.73
N ILE A 140 -0.73 -2.34 7.33
CA ILE A 140 -2.09 -2.05 6.94
C ILE A 140 -3.05 -2.70 7.94
N TRP A 141 -4.21 -2.08 8.13
CA TRP A 141 -5.27 -2.66 8.94
C TRP A 141 -6.63 -2.18 8.45
N LEU A 142 -7.57 -3.10 8.32
CA LEU A 142 -8.96 -2.72 8.08
C LEU A 142 -9.57 -2.31 9.41
N LYS A 143 -10.04 -1.06 9.50
CA LYS A 143 -10.97 -0.67 10.55
C LYS A 143 -12.37 -0.98 10.06
N ASP A 144 -13.08 -1.83 10.77
CA ASP A 144 -14.47 -2.16 10.50
C ASP A 144 -15.25 -2.35 11.81
N ASP A 145 -16.55 -2.06 11.77
CA ASP A 145 -17.44 -2.24 12.90
C ASP A 145 -17.87 -3.71 13.02
N TYR A 146 -17.94 -4.44 11.90
CA TYR A 146 -18.28 -5.86 11.91
C TYR A 146 -17.56 -6.64 10.80
N TYR A 147 -16.43 -7.27 11.12
CA TYR A 147 -15.64 -8.04 10.15
C TYR A 147 -16.30 -9.32 9.63
N GLY A 148 -17.38 -9.78 10.28
CA GLY A 148 -17.94 -11.11 10.06
C GLY A 148 -18.75 -11.27 8.78
N ASP A 149 -19.22 -10.17 8.19
CA ASP A 149 -19.98 -10.14 6.93
C ASP A 149 -19.17 -9.61 5.74
N ASN A 150 -17.90 -9.26 5.97
CA ASN A 150 -17.00 -8.89 4.88
C ASN A 150 -16.86 -10.03 3.89
N VAL A 151 -16.98 -9.67 2.61
CA VAL A 151 -16.75 -10.58 1.50
C VAL A 151 -15.36 -10.29 0.96
N PRO A 152 -14.46 -11.29 0.95
CA PRO A 152 -13.14 -11.13 0.36
C PRO A 152 -13.25 -10.89 -1.15
N GLY A 153 -12.19 -10.31 -1.70
CA GLY A 153 -12.09 -10.11 -3.14
C GLY A 153 -12.19 -11.41 -3.93
N GLU A 154 -12.63 -11.30 -5.19
CA GLU A 154 -12.82 -12.46 -6.06
C GLU A 154 -11.50 -13.24 -6.23
N GLY A 155 -11.58 -14.57 -6.16
CA GLY A 155 -10.39 -15.44 -6.21
C GLY A 155 -9.45 -15.30 -5.01
N GLY A 156 -9.84 -14.60 -3.94
CA GLY A 156 -8.99 -14.29 -2.79
C GLY A 156 -8.18 -13.00 -2.95
N ASN A 157 -8.43 -12.21 -4.00
CA ASN A 157 -7.71 -10.96 -4.28
C ASN A 157 -8.27 -9.80 -3.45
N ASN A 158 -7.93 -9.77 -2.16
CA ASN A 158 -8.25 -8.65 -1.27
C ASN A 158 -7.43 -7.41 -1.64
N PRO A 159 -7.84 -6.20 -1.20
CA PRO A 159 -7.05 -4.98 -1.35
C PRO A 159 -5.60 -5.17 -0.98
N LYS A 160 -4.71 -4.72 -1.85
CA LYS A 160 -3.28 -4.92 -1.77
C LYS A 160 -2.57 -3.60 -2.01
N TRP A 161 -1.48 -3.37 -1.28
CA TRP A 161 -0.65 -2.18 -1.44
C TRP A 161 0.82 -2.53 -1.48
N LYS A 162 1.57 -1.78 -2.27
CA LYS A 162 3.04 -1.79 -2.31
C LYS A 162 3.59 -0.62 -1.53
N LEU A 163 4.67 -0.86 -0.79
CA LEU A 163 5.45 0.17 -0.14
C LEU A 163 6.85 0.27 -0.77
N GLU A 164 7.25 1.49 -1.06
CA GLU A 164 8.55 1.82 -1.63
C GLU A 164 9.21 2.92 -0.80
N ARG A 165 10.50 2.78 -0.50
CA ARG A 165 11.31 3.86 0.06
C ARG A 165 11.74 4.77 -1.08
N VAL A 166 11.59 6.08 -0.90
CA VAL A 166 12.08 7.08 -1.86
C VAL A 166 13.58 7.29 -1.68
N GLY A 167 14.32 7.18 -2.78
CA GLY A 167 15.78 7.23 -2.78
C GLY A 167 16.44 5.84 -2.69
N PRO A 168 17.79 5.80 -2.71
CA PRO A 168 18.53 4.56 -2.90
C PRO A 168 18.34 3.57 -1.75
N CYS A 169 18.30 2.27 -2.08
CA CYS A 169 18.44 1.20 -1.09
C CYS A 169 19.82 1.38 -0.41
N SER A 170 19.83 1.67 0.89
CA SER A 170 21.08 1.69 1.67
C SER A 170 21.30 0.27 2.19
N ASN A 171 22.45 -0.34 1.86
CA ASN A 171 22.90 -1.62 2.41
C ASN A 171 23.19 -1.53 3.90
#